data_AF-A0A172TWF7-F1
#
_entry.id   AF-A0A172TWF7-F1
#
_cell.length_a   1.000
_cell.length_b   1.000
_cell.length_c   1.000
_cell.angle_alpha   90.00
_cell.angle_beta   90.00
_cell.angle_gamma   90.00
#
_symmetry.space_group_name_H-M   'P 1'
#
loop_
_entity.id
_entity.type
_entity.pdbx_description
1 polymer ?
#
loop_
_entity_poly.entity_id
_entity_poly.type
_entity_poly.pdbx_seq_one_letter_code
_entity_poly.pdbx_strand_id
1 'polypeptide(L)'
;MTQYFKRFWDETTGDPLTDSWGTSTYYFETDINGDVLRQIEVYSNGRKLKYDSVHIEDEYGGLSQAALDLDGFSEFKIDQQEFEEAWSA
;
A
#
# COMPACT_ATOMS: atom_id res chain seq x y z
N MET A 1 -16.19 -5.79 7.80
CA MET A 1 -15.84 -4.35 7.89
C MET A 1 -14.42 -4.22 7.40
N THR A 2 -14.11 -3.17 6.65
CA THR A 2 -12.76 -2.91 6.15
C THR A 2 -12.12 -1.79 6.95
N GLN A 3 -10.79 -1.77 6.96
CA GLN A 3 -9.99 -0.73 7.56
C GLN A 3 -9.00 -0.21 6.53
N TYR A 4 -8.68 1.08 6.63
CA TYR A 4 -7.84 1.77 5.66
C TYR A 4 -6.67 2.41 6.38
N PHE A 5 -5.48 2.22 5.81
CA PHE A 5 -4.24 2.71 6.39
C PHE A 5 -3.38 3.37 5.33
N LYS A 6 -2.60 4.37 5.74
CA LYS A 6 -1.63 5.05 4.91
C LYS A 6 -0.38 5.33 5.70
N ARG A 7 0.76 4.87 5.19
CA ARG A 7 2.04 5.12 5.83
C ARG A 7 3.08 5.52 4.81
N PHE A 8 3.96 6.41 5.24
CA PHE A 8 5.09 6.90 4.46
C PHE A 8 6.34 6.13 4.87
N TRP A 9 7.13 5.74 3.88
CA TRP A 9 8.45 5.14 4.03
C TRP A 9 9.47 6.06 3.39
N ASP A 10 10.37 6.59 4.22
CA ASP A 10 11.46 7.47 3.80
C ASP A 10 12.66 6.70 3.22
N GLU A 11 12.53 5.38 3.09
CA GLU A 11 13.56 4.50 2.55
C GLU A 11 13.19 4.07 1.13
N THR A 12 14.21 3.73 0.34
CA THR A 12 14.00 3.07 -0.95
C THR A 12 13.60 1.61 -0.72
N THR A 13 13.05 0.97 -1.75
CA THR A 13 12.62 -0.43 -1.69
C THR A 13 13.79 -1.40 -1.54
N GLY A 14 15.02 -0.97 -1.86
CA GLY A 14 16.19 -1.85 -1.96
C GLY A 14 16.17 -2.81 -3.15
N ASP A 15 15.13 -2.75 -4.00
CA ASP A 15 15.00 -3.55 -5.21
C ASP A 15 15.60 -2.81 -6.41
N PRO A 16 16.49 -3.42 -7.21
CA PRO A 16 17.16 -2.72 -8.31
C PRO A 16 16.21 -2.12 -9.37
N LEU A 17 14.99 -2.62 -9.52
CA LEU A 17 14.01 -2.10 -10.49
C LEU A 17 13.27 -0.86 -9.94
N THR A 18 13.10 -0.77 -8.62
CA THR A 18 12.26 0.25 -7.96
C THR A 18 13.03 1.18 -7.02
N ASP A 19 14.28 0.88 -6.67
CA ASP A 19 15.13 1.66 -5.76
C ASP A 19 15.36 3.09 -6.26
N SER A 20 15.51 3.24 -7.58
CA SER A 20 15.66 4.55 -8.23
C SER A 20 14.37 5.39 -8.24
N TRP A 21 13.24 4.86 -7.74
CA TRP A 21 11.97 5.58 -7.71
C TRP A 21 11.81 6.47 -6.47
N GLY A 22 12.71 6.32 -5.49
CA GLY A 22 12.77 7.14 -4.28
C GLY A 22 11.88 6.62 -3.16
N THR A 23 11.45 7.54 -2.30
CA THR A 23 10.56 7.25 -1.16
C THR A 23 9.16 6.84 -1.61
N SER A 24 8.43 6.18 -0.72
CA SER A 24 7.16 5.55 -1.04
C SER A 24 6.08 5.84 0.00
N THR A 25 4.84 5.93 -0.44
CA THR A 25 3.65 5.99 0.43
C THR A 25 2.77 4.79 0.10
N TYR A 26 2.56 3.92 1.08
CA TYR A 26 1.68 2.77 0.91
C TYR A 26 0.30 3.09 1.46
N TYR A 27 -0.72 2.61 0.75
CA TYR A 27 -2.10 2.58 1.20
C TYR A 27 -2.55 1.13 1.26
N PHE A 28 -3.23 0.76 2.33
CA PHE A 28 -3.76 -0.59 2.53
C PHE A 28 -5.25 -0.53 2.83
N GLU A 29 -6.03 -1.34 2.13
CA GLU A 29 -7.34 -1.78 2.59
C GLU A 29 -7.16 -3.16 3.21
N THR A 30 -7.59 -3.32 4.45
CA THR A 30 -7.55 -4.61 5.15
C THR A 30 -8.93 -5.02 5.62
N ASP A 31 -9.08 -6.30 5.95
CA ASP A 31 -10.19 -6.76 6.76
C ASP A 31 -10.01 -6.40 8.26
N ILE A 32 -10.84 -6.98 9.14
CA ILE A 32 -10.76 -6.76 10.59
C ILE A 32 -9.59 -7.50 11.25
N ASN A 33 -8.99 -8.48 10.59
CA ASN A 33 -7.84 -9.25 11.07
C ASN A 33 -6.51 -8.67 10.59
N GLY A 34 -6.56 -7.72 9.65
CA GLY A 34 -5.37 -7.10 9.06
C GLY A 34 -4.98 -7.71 7.73
N ASP A 35 -5.73 -8.68 7.21
CA ASP A 35 -5.47 -9.28 5.90
C ASP A 35 -5.68 -8.23 4.81
N VAL A 36 -4.65 -8.02 3.97
CA VAL A 36 -4.66 -6.98 2.93
C VAL A 36 -5.51 -7.42 1.74
N LEU A 37 -6.53 -6.63 1.43
CA LEU A 37 -7.46 -6.86 0.33
C LEU A 37 -7.06 -6.06 -0.92
N ARG A 38 -6.61 -4.80 -0.70
CA ARG A 38 -6.07 -3.93 -1.74
C ARG A 38 -4.87 -3.16 -1.22
N GLN A 39 -3.91 -2.92 -2.11
CA GLN A 39 -2.67 -2.20 -1.81
C GLN A 39 -2.37 -1.18 -2.91
N ILE A 40 -1.92 -0.01 -2.51
CA ILE A 40 -1.42 1.03 -3.42
C ILE A 40 -0.04 1.45 -2.94
N GLU A 41 0.90 1.58 -3.87
CA GLU A 41 2.23 2.11 -3.60
C GLU A 41 2.44 3.34 -4.45
N VAL A 42 2.67 4.49 -3.83
CA VAL A 42 2.91 5.75 -4.53
C VAL A 42 4.34 6.19 -4.29
N TYR A 43 5.13 6.25 -5.36
CA TYR A 43 6.54 6.59 -5.31
C TYR A 43 6.77 8.08 -5.58
N SER A 44 7.83 8.65 -5.04
CA SER A 44 8.13 10.09 -5.16
C SER A 44 8.40 10.55 -6.59
N ASN A 45 8.82 9.64 -7.48
CA ASN A 45 8.93 9.90 -8.92
C ASN A 45 7.58 9.92 -9.67
N GLY A 46 6.46 9.73 -8.97
CA GLY A 46 5.11 9.73 -9.52
C GLY A 46 4.60 8.38 -10.03
N ARG A 47 5.41 7.32 -9.97
CA ARG A 47 4.95 5.95 -10.27
C ARG A 47 3.98 5.47 -9.21
N LYS A 48 2.97 4.71 -9.63
CA LYS A 48 2.01 4.07 -8.73
C LYS A 48 1.86 2.60 -9.09
N LEU A 49 1.87 1.74 -8.08
CA LEU A 49 1.52 0.32 -8.20
C LEU A 49 0.20 0.09 -7.46
N LYS A 50 -0.64 -0.79 -7.99
CA LYS A 50 -1.96 -1.11 -7.41
C LYS A 50 -2.15 -2.61 -7.48
N TYR A 51 -2.48 -3.21 -6.35
CA TYR A 51 -2.69 -4.64 -6.25
C TYR A 51 -4.00 -4.95 -5.55
N ASP A 52 -4.65 -6.02 -6.02
CA ASP A 52 -5.89 -6.56 -5.47
C ASP A 52 -6.00 -8.05 -5.80
N SER A 53 -7.14 -8.66 -5.44
CA SER A 53 -7.43 -10.07 -5.75
C SER A 53 -7.32 -10.46 -7.23
N VAL A 54 -7.47 -9.50 -8.16
CA VAL A 54 -7.35 -9.71 -9.61
C VAL A 54 -5.91 -9.49 -10.08
N HIS A 55 -5.24 -8.42 -9.62
CA HIS A 55 -3.84 -8.13 -9.93
C HIS A 55 -2.97 -8.31 -8.68
N ILE A 56 -2.51 -9.53 -8.45
CA ILE A 56 -1.82 -9.90 -7.21
C ILE A 56 -0.35 -9.50 -7.23
N GLU A 57 0.34 -9.59 -8.37
CA GLU A 57 1.78 -9.30 -8.48
C GLU A 57 2.17 -8.91 -9.91
N ASP A 58 3.29 -8.20 -10.04
CA ASP A 58 3.98 -7.96 -11.30
C ASP A 58 5.51 -7.87 -11.09
N GLU A 59 6.25 -7.44 -12.11
CA GLU A 59 7.72 -7.37 -12.06
C GLU A 59 8.26 -6.35 -11.03
N TYR A 60 7.43 -5.45 -10.52
CA TYR A 60 7.83 -4.39 -9.58
C TYR A 60 7.41 -4.65 -8.13
N GLY A 61 6.51 -5.60 -7.86
CA GLY A 61 6.01 -5.88 -6.52
C GLY A 61 4.75 -6.75 -6.49
N GLY A 62 4.01 -6.69 -5.38
CA GLY A 62 2.77 -7.45 -5.24
C GLY A 62 1.97 -7.13 -3.97
N LEU A 63 0.75 -7.64 -3.94
CA LEU A 63 -0.17 -7.59 -2.81
C LEU A 63 0.47 -8.28 -1.60
N SER A 64 0.49 -7.59 -0.46
CA SER A 64 1.01 -8.15 0.78
C SER A 64 0.26 -9.44 1.16
N GLN A 65 1.01 -10.53 1.27
CA GLN A 65 0.51 -11.81 1.80
C GLN A 65 0.54 -11.86 3.32
N ALA A 66 1.23 -10.91 3.97
CA ALA A 66 1.27 -10.78 5.41
C ALA A 66 0.16 -9.85 5.89
N ALA A 67 -0.52 -10.25 6.96
CA ALA A 67 -1.47 -9.40 7.65
C ALA A 67 -0.76 -8.18 8.25
N LEU A 68 -1.43 -7.04 8.20
CA LEU A 68 -0.97 -5.78 8.75
C LEU A 68 -1.07 -5.83 10.29
N ASP A 69 -0.03 -5.37 10.98
CA ASP A 69 -0.06 -5.19 12.43
C ASP A 69 -0.98 -4.00 12.78
N LEU A 70 -2.25 -4.29 13.05
CA LEU A 70 -3.28 -3.26 13.24
C LEU A 70 -3.00 -2.33 14.43
N ASP A 71 -2.28 -2.80 15.46
CA ASP A 71 -1.90 -2.00 16.61
C ASP A 71 -0.83 -0.96 16.24
N GLY A 72 0.26 -1.40 15.61
CA GLY A 72 1.31 -0.53 15.10
C GLY A 72 0.89 0.33 13.90
N PHE A 73 -0.21 -0.01 13.23
CA PHE A 73 -0.79 0.80 12.16
C PHE A 73 -1.94 1.72 12.60
N SER A 74 -2.35 1.67 13.87
CA SER A 74 -3.51 2.42 14.37
C SER A 74 -3.38 3.94 14.17
N GLU A 75 -2.18 4.51 14.32
CA GLU A 75 -1.89 5.94 14.10
C GLU A 75 -1.93 6.37 12.62
N PHE A 76 -1.82 5.40 11.71
CA PHE A 76 -1.79 5.58 10.25
C PHE A 76 -3.16 5.35 9.61
N LYS A 77 -4.21 5.24 10.42
CA LYS A 77 -5.56 4.97 9.93
C LYS A 77 -6.09 6.17 9.16
N ILE A 78 -6.60 5.90 7.96
CA ILE A 78 -7.31 6.86 7.12
C ILE A 78 -8.76 6.41 6.96
N ASP A 79 -9.59 7.28 6.38
CA ASP A 79 -10.94 6.90 6.00
C ASP A 79 -10.99 6.27 4.60
N GLN A 80 -12.13 5.68 4.27
CA GLN A 80 -12.35 5.01 2.99
C GLN A 80 -12.26 5.98 1.81
N GLN A 81 -12.73 7.23 1.95
CA GLN A 81 -12.74 8.19 0.87
C GLN A 81 -11.31 8.52 0.43
N GLU A 82 -10.40 8.77 1.37
CA GLU A 82 -8.99 9.03 1.02
C GLU A 82 -8.36 7.85 0.27
N PHE A 83 -8.67 6.61 0.65
CA PHE A 83 -8.19 5.42 -0.05
C PHE A 83 -8.78 5.32 -1.48
N GLU A 84 -10.08 5.49 -1.63
CA GLU A 84 -10.75 5.39 -2.94
C GLU A 84 -10.32 6.50 -3.91
N GLU A 85 -10.00 7.69 -3.40
CA GLU A 85 -9.41 8.76 -4.20
C GLU A 85 -8.03 8.36 -4.74
N ALA A 86 -7.17 7.78 -3.90
CA ALA A 86 -5.88 7.24 -4.33
C ALA A 86 -6.05 6.06 -5.30
N TRP A 87 -7.07 5.22 -5.10
CA TRP A 87 -7.37 4.07 -5.96
C TRP A 87 -7.90 4.49 -7.35
N SER A 88 -8.68 5.56 -7.41
CA SER A 88 -9.28 6.04 -8.67
C SER A 88 -8.36 6.95 -9.50
N ALA A 89 -7.34 7.56 -8.87
CA ALA A 89 -6.38 8.47 -9.51
C ALA A 89 -5.27 7.75 -10.28
#